data_AF-A0A7S2PIK9-F1
#
_entry.id   AF-A0A7S2PIK9-F1
#
_cell.length_a   1.000
_cell.length_b   1.000
_cell.length_c   1.000
_cell.angle_alpha   90.00
_cell.angle_beta   90.00
_cell.angle_gamma   90.00
#
_symmetry.space_group_name_H-M   'P 1'
#
loop_
_entity.id
_entity.type
_entity.pdbx_description
1 polymer ?
#
loop_
_entity_poly.entity_id
_entity_poly.type
_entity_poly.pdbx_seq_one_letter_code
_entity_poly.pdbx_strand_id
1 'polypeptide(L)'
;ARLQLFEAICLPTVLQQTAWGNFLWIIRTDPDLHVDIRRELVEMLNERGALTTKRNDTDGTGERALTYVIGSNDNYIVANSTTVNPQIRPFDIHDMFSNMLSKPDKIFAGNVEHVKSTLDGLSSEAKDVVLWTRLDADDGLSVDFLKYIQDQMIRYFVPDKAKDVVIANKDKKEDEEEEDKADFRAGDSEDEENDAVTSEQVDNEGGEENDDESKTVKSPPYSPPHWMYWCGGQNIDWFLTDPIHDPTHDTGVVYPVLHESVCVTPGITVSIRGDIAPALVPRLDHDKIVSYLDEAGGKACNRTGVQDDDEVPDDGSCFQMIHGWTHAVRSRTPTSAGMMGVNPDENQLKMVLHNKGIKKIMWREMHKHFLLKDDDLRKTNSYFAKHVYDIAEENARGQCTNGHSCKTSSKDRLQHYVDLRGEADGGEDVVDGIIIRPS
;
A
#
# COMPACT_ATOMS: atom_id res chain seq x y z
N ALA A 1 -8.17 16.53 10.95
CA ALA A 1 -6.87 16.40 10.24
C ALA A 1 -6.69 15.04 9.58
N ARG A 2 -6.53 13.93 10.32
CA ARG A 2 -6.37 12.59 9.71
C ARG A 2 -7.52 12.16 8.80
N LEU A 3 -8.77 12.51 9.14
CA LEU A 3 -9.92 12.26 8.24
C LEU A 3 -9.80 13.00 6.90
N GLN A 4 -9.21 14.20 6.88
CA GLN A 4 -8.98 14.95 5.63
C GLN A 4 -7.88 14.29 4.78
N LEU A 5 -6.80 13.80 5.41
CA LEU A 5 -5.78 13.01 4.71
C LEU A 5 -6.34 11.69 4.18
N PHE A 6 -7.21 11.05 4.97
CA PHE A 6 -7.91 9.84 4.54
C PHE A 6 -8.77 10.12 3.30
N GLU A 7 -9.58 11.18 3.33
CA GLU A 7 -10.41 11.59 2.19
C GLU A 7 -9.57 11.86 0.93
N ALA A 8 -8.47 12.60 1.07
CA ALA A 8 -7.71 13.10 -0.07
C ALA A 8 -6.65 12.14 -0.63
N ILE A 9 -6.11 11.25 0.20
CA ILE A 9 -4.97 10.38 -0.17
C ILE A 9 -5.35 8.89 -0.09
N CYS A 10 -5.79 8.43 1.08
CA CYS A 10 -5.99 7.00 1.30
C CYS A 10 -7.22 6.45 0.58
N LEU A 11 -8.38 7.08 0.77
CA LEU A 11 -9.66 6.63 0.24
C LEU A 11 -9.68 6.49 -1.29
N PRO A 12 -9.14 7.43 -2.09
CA PRO A 12 -9.06 7.25 -3.55
C PRO A 12 -8.35 5.95 -3.95
N THR A 13 -7.25 5.61 -3.27
CA THR A 13 -6.50 4.38 -3.55
C THR A 13 -7.28 3.13 -3.14
N VAL A 14 -7.92 3.16 -1.97
CA VAL A 14 -8.80 2.07 -1.48
C VAL A 14 -9.93 1.81 -2.49
N LEU A 15 -10.58 2.86 -2.98
CA LEU A 15 -11.64 2.76 -3.98
C LEU A 15 -11.13 2.16 -5.29
N GLN A 16 -9.96 2.60 -5.77
CA GLN A 16 -9.36 2.09 -7.00
C GLN A 16 -9.05 0.59 -6.90
N GLN A 17 -8.46 0.18 -5.78
CA GLN A 17 -8.10 -1.22 -5.52
C GLN A 17 -9.34 -2.10 -5.41
N THR A 18 -10.38 -1.58 -4.78
CA THR A 18 -11.67 -2.25 -4.63
C THR A 18 -12.43 -2.37 -5.95
N ALA A 19 -12.30 -1.39 -6.84
CA ALA A 19 -12.88 -1.46 -8.18
C ALA A 19 -12.17 -2.49 -9.06
N TRP A 20 -10.86 -2.69 -8.87
CA TRP A 20 -10.05 -3.61 -9.65
C TRP A 20 -10.06 -5.06 -9.12
N GLY A 21 -10.05 -5.26 -7.79
CA GLY A 21 -9.85 -6.58 -7.18
C GLY A 21 -10.80 -6.91 -6.03
N ASN A 22 -10.73 -8.15 -5.56
CA ASN A 22 -11.55 -8.63 -4.45
C ASN A 22 -10.86 -8.36 -3.10
N PHE A 23 -10.93 -7.11 -2.64
CA PHE A 23 -10.35 -6.71 -1.35
C PHE A 23 -11.39 -6.69 -0.23
N LEU A 24 -10.88 -6.88 0.99
CA LEU A 24 -11.59 -6.63 2.22
C LEU A 24 -10.81 -5.58 3.01
N TRP A 25 -11.38 -4.38 3.11
CA TRP A 25 -10.79 -3.28 3.88
C TRP A 25 -11.36 -3.25 5.30
N ILE A 26 -10.48 -3.12 6.28
CA ILE A 26 -10.85 -2.93 7.69
C ILE A 26 -10.18 -1.64 8.14
N ILE A 27 -10.96 -0.57 8.24
CA ILE A 27 -10.56 0.72 8.75
C ILE A 27 -10.66 0.66 10.27
N ARG A 28 -9.50 0.67 10.94
CA ARG A 28 -9.43 0.77 12.39
C ARG A 28 -9.37 2.22 12.83
N THR A 29 -10.22 2.58 13.77
CA THR A 29 -10.23 3.91 14.41
C THR A 29 -10.11 3.76 15.92
N ASP A 30 -9.95 4.88 16.61
CA ASP A 30 -10.07 4.92 18.06
C ASP A 30 -11.43 4.31 18.51
N PRO A 31 -11.45 3.41 19.51
CA PRO A 31 -12.69 2.85 20.07
C PRO A 31 -13.69 3.89 20.59
N ASP A 32 -13.18 5.05 21.01
CA ASP A 32 -13.92 6.17 21.56
C ASP A 32 -13.89 7.39 20.62
N LEU A 33 -13.72 7.13 19.31
CA LEU A 33 -13.76 8.14 18.26
C LEU A 33 -15.01 9.04 18.41
N HIS A 34 -14.79 10.35 18.39
CA HIS A 34 -15.86 11.34 18.54
C HIS A 34 -17.02 11.07 17.57
N VAL A 35 -18.26 11.15 18.06
CA VAL A 35 -19.46 10.74 17.31
C VAL A 35 -19.61 11.48 15.98
N ASP A 36 -19.24 12.75 15.92
CA ASP A 36 -19.31 13.55 14.68
C ASP A 36 -18.27 13.12 13.65
N ILE A 37 -17.03 12.82 14.07
CA ILE A 37 -15.98 12.32 13.18
C ILE A 37 -16.35 10.93 12.68
N ARG A 38 -16.90 10.08 13.54
CA ARG A 38 -17.41 8.76 13.17
C ARG A 38 -18.53 8.88 12.13
N ARG A 39 -19.50 9.78 12.35
CA ARG A 39 -20.60 10.02 11.41
C ARG A 39 -20.05 10.49 10.05
N GLU A 40 -19.18 11.50 10.05
CA GLU A 40 -18.56 12.04 8.84
C GLU A 40 -17.76 10.98 8.07
N LEU A 41 -16.97 10.13 8.75
CA LEU A 41 -16.25 9.02 8.13
C LEU A 41 -17.20 8.02 7.45
N VAL A 42 -18.27 7.61 8.15
CA VAL A 42 -19.23 6.64 7.61
C VAL A 42 -20.02 7.24 6.44
N GLU A 43 -20.46 8.49 6.54
CA GLU A 43 -21.14 9.21 5.46
C GLU A 43 -20.24 9.31 4.22
N MET A 44 -18.98 9.73 4.40
CA MET A 44 -17.99 9.82 3.32
C MET A 44 -17.78 8.47 2.61
N LEU A 45 -17.60 7.38 3.37
CA LEU A 45 -17.43 6.05 2.79
C LEU A 45 -18.68 5.57 2.05
N ASN A 46 -19.86 5.91 2.55
CA ASN A 46 -21.13 5.59 1.92
C ASN A 46 -21.31 6.36 0.60
N GLU A 47 -21.10 7.67 0.61
CA GLU A 47 -21.23 8.56 -0.57
C GLU A 47 -20.27 8.18 -1.70
N ARG A 48 -19.07 7.72 -1.35
CA ARG A 48 -18.07 7.28 -2.33
C ARG A 48 -18.24 5.81 -2.76
N GLY A 49 -19.23 5.09 -2.22
CA GLY A 49 -19.51 3.70 -2.56
C GLY A 49 -18.49 2.69 -2.00
N ALA A 50 -17.72 3.06 -0.97
CA ALA A 50 -16.73 2.19 -0.35
C ALA A 50 -17.35 1.12 0.56
N LEU A 51 -18.50 1.40 1.17
CA LEU A 51 -19.14 0.49 2.11
C LEU A 51 -19.83 -0.69 1.43
N THR A 52 -20.51 -0.46 0.31
CA THR A 52 -21.26 -1.48 -0.42
C THR A 52 -21.06 -1.31 -1.92
N THR A 53 -20.70 -2.39 -2.61
CA THR A 53 -20.87 -2.44 -4.07
C THR A 53 -22.02 -3.36 -4.43
N LYS A 54 -22.86 -2.86 -5.34
CA LYS A 54 -23.76 -3.69 -6.13
C LYS A 54 -22.93 -4.24 -7.27
N ARG A 55 -22.49 -5.49 -7.15
CA ARG A 55 -21.84 -6.16 -8.28
C ARG A 55 -22.94 -6.66 -9.21
N ASN A 56 -22.88 -6.27 -10.49
CA ASN A 56 -23.73 -6.81 -11.55
C ASN A 56 -23.27 -8.23 -11.94
N ASP A 57 -22.98 -9.09 -10.97
CA ASP A 57 -22.76 -10.50 -11.28
C ASP A 57 -24.11 -11.11 -11.68
N THR A 58 -24.08 -11.96 -12.70
CA THR A 58 -25.25 -12.58 -13.34
C THR A 58 -26.14 -13.38 -12.38
N ASP A 59 -25.65 -13.67 -11.17
CA ASP A 59 -26.35 -14.44 -10.15
C ASP A 59 -27.23 -13.57 -9.22
N GLY A 60 -27.23 -12.24 -9.39
CA GLY A 60 -28.28 -11.36 -8.87
C GLY A 60 -28.43 -11.25 -7.34
N THR A 61 -27.56 -11.87 -6.54
CA THR A 61 -27.72 -11.88 -5.08
C THR A 61 -26.39 -11.62 -4.36
N GLY A 62 -26.08 -10.36 -4.11
CA GLY A 62 -25.11 -10.01 -3.09
C GLY A 62 -24.58 -8.59 -3.20
N GLU A 63 -25.16 -7.66 -2.45
CA GLU A 63 -24.38 -6.49 -2.02
C GLU A 63 -23.23 -7.03 -1.16
N ARG A 64 -21.98 -6.81 -1.56
CA ARG A 64 -20.82 -7.16 -0.74
C ARG A 64 -20.32 -5.92 -0.03
N ALA A 65 -20.16 -6.04 1.29
CA ALA A 65 -19.48 -5.02 2.07
C ALA A 65 -17.98 -5.13 1.80
N LEU A 66 -17.40 -4.07 1.24
CA LEU A 66 -15.98 -4.05 0.85
C LEU A 66 -15.12 -3.43 1.94
N THR A 67 -15.72 -2.57 2.75
CA THR A 67 -15.05 -1.81 3.80
C THR A 67 -15.82 -1.92 5.11
N TYR A 68 -15.09 -2.19 6.19
CA TYR A 68 -15.56 -2.18 7.57
C TYR A 68 -14.92 -1.04 8.32
N VAL A 69 -15.67 -0.37 9.18
CA VAL A 69 -15.13 0.64 10.10
C VAL A 69 -15.29 0.12 11.51
N ILE A 70 -14.18 -0.04 12.24
CA ILE A 70 -14.18 -0.59 13.59
C ILE A 70 -13.41 0.29 14.57
N GLY A 71 -13.96 0.47 15.76
CA GLY A 71 -13.26 1.08 16.89
C GLY A 71 -12.38 0.06 17.60
N SER A 72 -11.08 0.02 17.30
CA SER A 72 -10.12 -0.90 17.89
C SER A 72 -8.70 -0.35 17.85
N ASN A 73 -8.00 -0.48 18.99
CA ASN A 73 -6.56 -0.20 19.10
C ASN A 73 -5.70 -1.46 18.85
N ASP A 74 -6.33 -2.60 18.56
CA ASP A 74 -5.64 -3.87 18.36
C ASP A 74 -5.01 -3.90 16.95
N ASN A 75 -3.68 -3.97 16.92
CA ASN A 75 -2.91 -4.09 15.70
C ASN A 75 -2.46 -5.54 15.52
N TYR A 76 -2.62 -6.08 14.31
CA TYR A 76 -2.31 -7.47 13.99
C TYR A 76 -1.09 -7.62 13.07
N ILE A 77 -0.77 -6.60 12.26
CA ILE A 77 0.54 -6.43 11.64
C ILE A 77 1.33 -5.47 12.52
N VAL A 78 2.11 -6.03 13.44
CA VAL A 78 2.81 -5.27 14.47
C VAL A 78 4.30 -5.52 14.46
N ALA A 79 5.01 -4.42 14.63
CA ALA A 79 6.42 -4.39 14.84
C ALA A 79 6.79 -4.94 16.24
N ASN A 80 8.04 -5.34 16.44
CA ASN A 80 8.49 -5.79 17.76
C ASN A 80 8.47 -4.66 18.80
N SER A 81 8.78 -3.44 18.38
CA SER A 81 8.72 -2.25 19.24
C SER A 81 7.30 -1.86 19.68
N THR A 82 6.26 -2.38 19.02
CA THR A 82 4.88 -2.06 19.35
C THR A 82 4.40 -2.93 20.52
N THR A 83 3.90 -2.30 21.57
CA THR A 83 3.23 -3.02 22.66
C THR A 83 1.91 -3.58 22.14
N VAL A 84 1.73 -4.89 22.27
CA VAL A 84 0.51 -5.59 21.85
C VAL A 84 -0.22 -6.05 23.09
N ASN A 85 -1.55 -5.93 23.09
CA ASN A 85 -2.37 -6.55 24.12
C ASN A 85 -2.05 -8.06 24.16
N PRO A 86 -1.67 -8.65 25.31
CA PRO A 86 -1.28 -10.06 25.40
C PRO A 86 -2.33 -11.06 24.92
N GLN A 87 -3.60 -10.63 24.82
CA GLN A 87 -4.70 -11.45 24.32
C GLN A 87 -4.76 -11.50 22.79
N ILE A 88 -4.10 -10.57 22.10
CA ILE A 88 -4.10 -10.49 20.64
C ILE A 88 -3.00 -11.40 20.11
N ARG A 89 -3.35 -12.18 19.08
CA ARG A 89 -2.41 -13.01 18.33
C ARG A 89 -2.05 -12.32 17.02
N PRO A 90 -0.87 -11.70 16.90
CA PRO A 90 -0.43 -11.05 15.67
C PRO A 90 -0.53 -12.01 14.49
N PHE A 91 -0.90 -11.46 13.33
CA PHE A 91 -1.07 -12.20 12.09
C PHE A 91 -2.15 -13.30 12.09
N ASP A 92 -2.92 -13.47 13.17
CA ASP A 92 -4.02 -14.43 13.24
C ASP A 92 -5.34 -13.78 12.78
N ILE A 93 -5.77 -14.13 11.56
CA ILE A 93 -7.00 -13.61 10.96
C ILE A 93 -8.26 -14.09 11.70
N HIS A 94 -8.23 -15.30 12.27
CA HIS A 94 -9.35 -15.83 13.06
C HIS A 94 -9.47 -15.05 14.38
N ASP A 95 -8.36 -14.79 15.04
CA ASP A 95 -8.31 -13.94 16.24
C ASP A 95 -8.85 -12.54 15.93
N MET A 96 -8.43 -11.96 14.81
CA MET A 96 -8.89 -10.64 14.35
C MET A 96 -10.41 -10.57 14.19
N PHE A 97 -10.99 -11.48 13.40
CA PHE A 97 -12.44 -11.47 13.18
C PHE A 97 -13.21 -11.86 14.42
N SER A 98 -12.73 -12.82 15.22
CA SER A 98 -13.38 -13.21 16.47
C SER A 98 -13.42 -12.05 17.46
N ASN A 99 -12.31 -11.32 17.62
CA ASN A 99 -12.25 -10.13 18.47
C ASN A 99 -13.17 -9.02 17.96
N MET A 100 -13.22 -8.79 16.63
CA MET A 100 -14.16 -7.84 16.02
C MET A 100 -15.62 -8.23 16.29
N LEU A 101 -15.99 -9.49 16.05
CA LEU A 101 -17.35 -10.00 16.24
C LEU A 101 -17.78 -10.05 17.72
N SER A 102 -16.82 -10.11 18.65
CA SER A 102 -17.08 -10.06 20.10
C SER A 102 -17.54 -8.69 20.61
N LYS A 103 -17.34 -7.62 19.81
CA LYS A 103 -17.65 -6.22 20.15
C LYS A 103 -18.49 -5.57 19.06
N PRO A 104 -19.73 -6.05 18.79
CA PRO A 104 -20.53 -5.56 17.68
C PRO A 104 -20.90 -4.07 17.79
N ASP A 105 -20.95 -3.52 19.01
CA ASP A 105 -21.18 -2.08 19.27
C ASP A 105 -20.02 -1.18 18.81
N LYS A 106 -18.84 -1.77 18.58
CA LYS A 106 -17.65 -1.10 18.04
C LYS A 106 -17.52 -1.23 16.52
N ILE A 107 -18.46 -1.89 15.85
CA ILE A 107 -18.53 -1.93 14.38
C ILE A 107 -19.39 -0.73 13.93
N PHE A 108 -18.73 0.33 13.44
CA PHE A 108 -19.38 1.58 13.06
C PHE A 108 -20.01 1.52 11.66
N ALA A 109 -19.47 0.70 10.76
CA ALA A 109 -20.02 0.42 9.44
C ALA A 109 -19.56 -0.94 8.91
N GLY A 110 -20.39 -1.54 8.04
CA GLY A 110 -20.19 -2.86 7.44
C GLY A 110 -21.20 -3.90 7.92
N ASN A 111 -21.27 -5.05 7.23
CA ASN A 111 -22.21 -6.12 7.53
C ASN A 111 -21.56 -7.21 8.41
N VAL A 112 -21.98 -7.31 9.67
CA VAL A 112 -21.46 -8.31 10.63
C VAL A 112 -21.60 -9.75 10.12
N GLU A 113 -22.71 -10.06 9.43
CA GLU A 113 -22.94 -11.41 8.89
C GLU A 113 -21.94 -11.77 7.79
N HIS A 114 -21.46 -10.80 7.01
CA HIS A 114 -20.42 -11.04 6.03
C HIS A 114 -19.06 -11.32 6.68
N VAL A 115 -18.73 -10.64 7.79
CA VAL A 115 -17.49 -10.95 8.55
C VAL A 115 -17.56 -12.35 9.10
N LYS A 116 -18.72 -12.71 9.67
CA LYS A 116 -18.97 -14.07 10.17
C LYS A 116 -18.87 -15.10 9.05
N SER A 117 -19.53 -14.88 7.91
CA SER A 117 -19.42 -15.78 6.75
C SER A 117 -18.01 -15.87 6.19
N THR A 118 -17.24 -14.78 6.23
CA THR A 118 -15.83 -14.80 5.81
C THR A 118 -15.00 -15.63 6.78
N LEU A 119 -15.18 -15.43 8.09
CA LEU A 119 -14.51 -16.20 9.13
C LEU A 119 -14.86 -17.69 9.06
N ASP A 120 -16.13 -18.03 8.85
CA ASP A 120 -16.60 -19.41 8.72
C ASP A 120 -16.08 -20.08 7.43
N GLY A 121 -15.82 -19.28 6.39
CA GLY A 121 -15.25 -19.74 5.13
C GLY A 121 -13.73 -19.91 5.15
N LEU A 122 -13.03 -19.28 6.09
CA LEU A 122 -11.60 -19.51 6.31
C LEU A 122 -11.44 -20.85 7.03
N SER A 123 -10.87 -21.83 6.34
CA SER A 123 -10.68 -23.15 6.94
C SER A 123 -9.35 -23.20 7.69
N SER A 124 -9.40 -23.55 8.97
CA SER A 124 -8.20 -23.80 9.79
C SER A 124 -7.37 -25.00 9.31
N GLU A 125 -7.91 -25.81 8.41
CA GLU A 125 -7.25 -26.98 7.82
C GLU A 125 -6.88 -26.77 6.34
N ALA A 126 -7.30 -25.65 5.73
CA ALA A 126 -7.04 -25.39 4.32
C ALA A 126 -5.67 -24.74 4.10
N LYS A 127 -5.12 -25.01 2.91
CA LYS A 127 -3.95 -24.31 2.34
C LYS A 127 -4.34 -22.91 1.84
N ASP A 128 -5.25 -22.24 2.53
CA ASP A 128 -5.63 -20.86 2.21
C ASP A 128 -4.40 -19.97 2.36
N VAL A 129 -4.32 -18.92 1.55
CA VAL A 129 -3.21 -17.97 1.60
C VAL A 129 -3.80 -16.60 1.87
N VAL A 130 -3.42 -16.02 3.00
CA VAL A 130 -3.88 -14.71 3.41
C VAL A 130 -2.82 -13.69 3.04
N LEU A 131 -3.19 -12.76 2.16
CA LEU A 131 -2.37 -11.58 1.86
C LEU A 131 -2.86 -10.40 2.71
N TRP A 132 -1.97 -9.84 3.51
CA TRP A 132 -2.29 -8.75 4.43
C TRP A 132 -1.38 -7.55 4.18
N THR A 133 -1.98 -6.43 3.76
CA THR A 133 -1.29 -5.16 3.57
C THR A 133 -1.68 -4.16 4.66
N ARG A 134 -0.78 -3.23 4.99
CA ARG A 134 -1.02 -2.17 5.97
C ARG A 134 -0.95 -0.80 5.29
N LEU A 135 -1.87 0.08 5.68
CA LEU A 135 -1.93 1.46 5.23
C LEU A 135 -2.31 2.34 6.42
N ASP A 136 -1.56 3.43 6.65
CA ASP A 136 -2.00 4.47 7.58
C ASP A 136 -2.99 5.42 6.86
N ALA A 137 -3.76 6.21 7.61
CA ALA A 137 -4.82 7.06 7.04
C ALA A 137 -4.30 8.16 6.08
N ASP A 138 -3.00 8.42 6.10
CA ASP A 138 -2.30 9.42 5.31
C ASP A 138 -1.40 8.82 4.23
N ASP A 139 -1.54 7.53 3.97
CA ASP A 139 -0.84 6.80 2.93
C ASP A 139 -1.77 6.42 1.77
N GLY A 140 -1.20 6.24 0.58
CA GLY A 140 -1.84 5.67 -0.59
C GLY A 140 -1.01 4.54 -1.19
N LEU A 141 -1.66 3.54 -1.78
CA LEU A 141 -0.98 2.38 -2.37
C LEU A 141 -1.43 2.17 -3.83
N SER A 142 -0.49 1.87 -4.71
CA SER A 142 -0.77 1.68 -6.14
C SER A 142 -1.47 0.34 -6.39
N VAL A 143 -2.43 0.33 -7.32
CA VAL A 143 -3.06 -0.90 -7.81
C VAL A 143 -2.02 -1.83 -8.45
N ASP A 144 -1.07 -1.28 -9.21
CA ASP A 144 -0.06 -2.08 -9.91
C ASP A 144 0.84 -2.82 -8.92
N PHE A 145 1.11 -2.20 -7.77
CA PHE A 145 1.85 -2.85 -6.68
C PHE A 145 1.06 -4.03 -6.10
N LEU A 146 -0.23 -3.85 -5.79
CA LEU A 146 -1.05 -4.94 -5.26
C LEU A 146 -1.27 -6.06 -6.27
N LYS A 147 -1.42 -5.72 -7.56
CA LYS A 147 -1.48 -6.69 -8.65
C LYS A 147 -0.22 -7.53 -8.70
N TYR A 148 0.94 -6.87 -8.73
CA TYR A 148 2.22 -7.55 -8.71
C TYR A 148 2.33 -8.50 -7.52
N ILE A 149 1.96 -8.06 -6.31
CA ILE A 149 2.03 -8.91 -5.13
C ILE A 149 1.06 -10.08 -5.20
N GLN A 150 -0.16 -9.90 -5.71
CA GLN A 150 -1.09 -11.01 -5.90
C GLN A 150 -0.54 -12.04 -6.89
N ASP A 151 0.08 -11.58 -7.98
CA ASP A 151 0.74 -12.45 -8.96
C ASP A 151 1.92 -13.21 -8.32
N GLN A 152 2.75 -12.52 -7.51
CA GLN A 152 3.84 -13.16 -6.76
C GLN A 152 3.31 -14.15 -5.72
N MET A 153 2.21 -13.83 -5.04
CA MET A 153 1.59 -14.73 -4.07
C MET A 153 1.11 -16.01 -4.75
N ILE A 154 0.41 -15.91 -5.88
CA ILE A 154 -0.01 -17.08 -6.66
C ILE A 154 1.23 -17.88 -7.10
N ARG A 155 2.23 -17.19 -7.65
CA ARG A 155 3.47 -17.81 -8.12
C ARG A 155 4.16 -18.64 -7.03
N TYR A 156 4.30 -18.11 -5.81
CA TYR A 156 5.09 -18.74 -4.75
C TYR A 156 4.29 -19.66 -3.83
N PHE A 157 3.03 -19.36 -3.56
CA PHE A 157 2.22 -20.10 -2.59
C PHE A 157 1.29 -21.12 -3.24
N VAL A 158 0.93 -20.90 -4.52
CA VAL A 158 -0.03 -21.75 -5.24
C VAL A 158 0.54 -22.18 -6.60
N PRO A 159 1.69 -22.88 -6.62
CA PRO A 159 2.40 -23.22 -7.86
C PRO A 159 1.56 -23.97 -8.88
N ASP A 160 0.59 -24.78 -8.43
CA ASP A 160 -0.29 -25.52 -9.31
C ASP A 160 -1.15 -24.58 -10.18
N LYS A 161 -1.60 -23.44 -9.62
CA LYS A 161 -2.35 -22.41 -10.36
C LYS A 161 -1.45 -21.50 -11.19
N ALA A 162 -0.18 -21.33 -10.80
CA ALA A 162 0.76 -20.51 -11.54
C ALA A 162 0.96 -21.03 -12.97
N LYS A 163 0.95 -22.36 -13.15
CA LYS A 163 1.02 -23.01 -14.46
C LYS A 163 -0.14 -22.59 -15.38
N ASP A 164 -1.36 -22.55 -14.84
CA ASP A 164 -2.55 -22.15 -15.60
C ASP A 164 -2.46 -20.68 -16.05
N VAL A 165 -1.93 -19.80 -15.19
CA VAL A 165 -1.75 -18.37 -15.51
C VAL A 165 -0.70 -18.16 -16.60
N VAL A 166 0.42 -18.90 -16.55
CA VAL A 166 1.47 -18.80 -17.58
C VAL A 166 0.95 -19.25 -18.94
N ILE A 167 0.16 -20.32 -19.00
CA ILE A 167 -0.46 -20.81 -20.24
C ILE A 167 -1.40 -19.73 -20.80
N ALA A 168 -2.33 -19.22 -19.98
CA ALA A 168 -3.29 -18.20 -20.41
C ALA A 168 -2.64 -16.89 -20.90
N ASN A 169 -1.46 -16.52 -20.36
CA ASN A 169 -0.74 -15.33 -20.81
C ASN A 169 0.07 -15.56 -22.08
N LYS A 170 0.55 -16.78 -22.34
CA LYS A 170 1.21 -17.11 -23.62
C LYS A 170 0.22 -16.99 -24.77
N ASP A 171 -0.97 -17.57 -24.60
CA ASP A 171 -2.02 -17.53 -25.61
C ASP A 171 -2.39 -16.07 -25.97
N LYS A 172 -2.57 -15.19 -24.98
CA LYS A 172 -2.87 -13.78 -25.22
C LYS A 172 -1.76 -13.01 -25.94
N LYS A 173 -0.50 -13.35 -25.67
CA LYS A 173 0.62 -12.63 -26.29
C LYS A 173 0.79 -13.03 -27.76
N GLU A 174 0.46 -14.27 -28.09
CA GLU A 174 0.40 -14.73 -29.48
C GLU A 174 -0.73 -14.01 -30.25
N ASP A 175 -1.89 -13.78 -29.61
CA ASP A 175 -2.99 -13.00 -30.20
C ASP A 175 -2.62 -11.52 -30.44
N GLU A 176 -1.98 -10.85 -29.47
CA GLU A 176 -1.55 -9.44 -29.61
C GLU A 176 -0.44 -9.27 -30.67
N GLU A 177 0.50 -10.22 -30.77
CA GLU A 177 1.55 -10.19 -31.80
C GLU A 177 1.03 -10.54 -33.21
N GLU A 178 -0.11 -11.25 -33.34
CA GLU A 178 -0.79 -11.44 -34.63
C GLU A 178 -1.59 -10.20 -35.06
N GLU A 179 -2.27 -9.51 -34.15
CA GLU A 179 -2.99 -8.26 -34.47
C GLU A 179 -2.02 -7.14 -34.92
N ASP A 180 -0.88 -6.97 -34.25
CA ASP A 180 0.12 -5.97 -34.63
C ASP A 180 0.80 -6.29 -35.98
N LYS A 181 0.86 -7.56 -36.39
CA LYS A 181 1.34 -7.97 -37.73
C LYS A 181 0.30 -7.78 -38.82
N ALA A 182 -0.99 -7.78 -38.49
CA ALA A 182 -2.07 -7.56 -39.44
C ALA A 182 -2.22 -6.08 -39.83
N ASP A 183 -1.97 -5.15 -38.89
CA ASP A 183 -2.16 -3.71 -39.11
C ASP A 183 -1.03 -3.06 -39.95
N PHE A 184 0.16 -3.69 -40.01
CA PHE A 184 1.29 -3.20 -40.81
C PHE A 184 1.20 -3.50 -42.32
N ARG A 185 0.17 -4.23 -42.79
CA ARG A 185 -0.01 -4.61 -44.21
C ARG A 185 -1.00 -3.74 -44.99
N ALA A 186 -1.60 -2.71 -44.40
CA ALA A 186 -2.70 -1.95 -45.01
C ALA A 186 -2.37 -0.52 -45.49
N GLY A 187 -1.12 -0.06 -45.46
CA GLY A 187 -0.80 1.30 -45.90
C GLY A 187 0.65 1.50 -46.34
N ASP A 188 0.94 1.25 -47.62
CA ASP A 188 1.40 2.30 -48.52
C ASP A 188 1.58 1.74 -49.94
N SER A 189 0.78 2.30 -50.84
CA SER A 189 0.99 2.27 -52.28
C SER A 189 1.88 3.45 -52.66
N GLU A 190 2.85 3.17 -53.54
CA GLU A 190 3.59 4.12 -54.39
C GLU A 190 4.77 4.85 -53.70
N ASP A 191 5.97 4.26 -53.79
CA ASP A 191 6.97 4.74 -54.77
C ASP A 191 8.18 3.80 -54.88
N GLU A 192 8.69 3.72 -56.11
CA GLU A 192 9.70 2.81 -56.65
C GLU A 192 11.14 3.10 -56.14
N GLU A 193 11.95 2.06 -55.92
CA GLU A 193 13.10 1.69 -56.77
C GLU A 193 14.05 0.70 -56.07
N ASN A 194 14.25 -0.44 -56.75
CA ASN A 194 15.46 -1.27 -56.84
C ASN A 194 16.34 -1.47 -55.60
N ASP A 195 16.36 -2.70 -55.07
CA ASP A 195 17.60 -3.48 -55.07
C ASP A 195 17.35 -4.98 -54.88
N ALA A 196 18.15 -5.76 -55.62
CA ALA A 196 18.06 -7.21 -55.73
C ALA A 196 18.60 -7.89 -54.46
N VAL A 197 17.77 -8.70 -53.80
CA VAL A 197 18.24 -9.70 -52.83
C VAL A 197 17.51 -11.02 -53.05
N THR A 198 18.34 -12.05 -53.15
CA THR A 198 18.08 -13.47 -53.40
C THR A 198 17.10 -14.11 -52.42
N SER A 199 16.11 -14.79 -52.98
CA SER A 199 15.17 -15.68 -52.30
C SER A 199 15.80 -17.04 -51.99
N GLU A 200 15.93 -17.40 -50.71
CA GLU A 200 16.06 -18.80 -50.28
C GLU A 200 14.68 -19.28 -49.80
N GLN A 201 14.14 -20.25 -50.53
CA GLN A 201 12.95 -21.02 -50.15
C GLN A 201 13.33 -21.94 -48.99
N VAL A 202 12.63 -21.81 -47.86
CA VAL A 202 12.64 -22.80 -46.80
C VAL A 202 11.28 -23.51 -46.86
N ASP A 203 11.30 -24.71 -47.42
CA ASP A 203 10.21 -25.67 -47.35
C ASP A 203 10.06 -26.13 -45.90
N ASN A 204 8.92 -25.84 -45.27
CA ASN A 204 8.58 -26.40 -43.97
C ASN A 204 7.37 -27.32 -44.16
N GLU A 205 7.68 -28.60 -44.40
CA GLU A 205 6.72 -29.69 -44.49
C GLU A 205 6.24 -30.10 -43.09
N GLY A 206 4.96 -30.43 -43.03
CA GLY A 206 4.23 -30.68 -41.81
C GLY A 206 4.56 -31.99 -41.10
N GLY A 207 4.14 -32.04 -39.85
CA GLY A 207 4.25 -33.19 -38.98
C GLY A 207 3.48 -32.95 -37.68
N GLU A 208 2.15 -32.80 -37.78
CA GLU A 208 1.25 -32.81 -36.62
C GLU A 208 1.07 -34.25 -36.13
N GLU A 209 2.05 -34.76 -35.35
CA GLU A 209 1.85 -35.94 -34.52
C GLU A 209 1.30 -35.48 -33.17
N ASN A 210 -0.04 -35.61 -33.02
CA ASN A 210 -0.75 -35.46 -31.75
C ASN A 210 -0.45 -36.66 -30.85
N ASP A 211 0.75 -36.68 -30.27
CA ASP A 211 1.08 -37.57 -29.17
C ASP A 211 0.45 -37.02 -27.88
N ASP A 212 -0.72 -37.57 -27.55
CA ASP A 212 -1.47 -37.39 -26.31
C ASP A 212 -0.75 -38.11 -25.14
N GLU A 213 0.55 -37.80 -24.96
CA GLU A 213 1.32 -38.26 -23.82
C GLU A 213 0.78 -37.55 -22.58
N SER A 214 0.13 -38.33 -21.71
CA SER A 214 -0.30 -37.88 -20.38
C SER A 214 0.93 -37.43 -19.59
N LYS A 215 1.26 -36.13 -19.69
CA LYS A 215 2.40 -35.53 -18.99
C LYS A 215 2.15 -35.66 -17.50
N THR A 216 2.84 -36.61 -16.86
CA THR A 216 2.92 -36.70 -15.41
C THR A 216 3.38 -35.35 -14.88
N VAL A 217 2.49 -34.64 -14.19
CA VAL A 217 2.75 -33.33 -13.62
C VAL A 217 3.86 -33.49 -12.57
N LYS A 218 5.10 -33.15 -12.95
CA LYS A 218 6.20 -33.09 -11.99
C LYS A 218 5.82 -32.04 -10.94
N SER A 219 5.92 -32.44 -9.67
CA SER A 219 5.79 -31.52 -8.54
C SER A 219 6.73 -30.33 -8.75
N PRO A 220 6.34 -29.11 -8.34
CA PRO A 220 7.19 -27.95 -8.48
C PRO A 220 8.57 -28.23 -7.85
N PRO A 221 9.65 -27.68 -8.41
CA PRO A 221 11.01 -27.94 -7.95
C PRO A 221 11.31 -27.31 -6.57
N TYR A 222 10.32 -26.69 -5.94
CA TYR A 222 10.51 -25.93 -4.71
C TYR A 222 9.37 -26.17 -3.69
N SER A 223 9.70 -25.96 -2.42
CA SER A 223 8.76 -25.91 -1.29
C SER A 223 8.22 -24.49 -1.14
N PRO A 224 6.89 -24.29 -1.22
CA PRO A 224 6.26 -22.99 -0.99
C PRO A 224 6.62 -22.41 0.38
N PRO A 225 6.89 -21.09 0.49
CA PRO A 225 7.13 -20.44 1.77
C PRO A 225 5.92 -20.60 2.70
N HIS A 226 6.20 -20.64 4.00
CA HIS A 226 5.17 -20.54 5.05
C HIS A 226 4.59 -19.13 5.14
N TRP A 227 5.44 -18.13 4.96
CA TRP A 227 5.10 -16.71 4.94
C TRP A 227 6.13 -15.95 4.10
N MET A 228 5.77 -14.76 3.62
CA MET A 228 6.67 -13.90 2.85
C MET A 228 6.34 -12.43 3.05
N TYR A 229 7.37 -11.59 3.12
CA TYR A 229 7.26 -10.12 3.15
C TYR A 229 7.55 -9.53 1.77
N TRP A 230 6.74 -8.56 1.36
CA TRP A 230 7.05 -7.65 0.27
C TRP A 230 7.10 -6.23 0.80
N CYS A 231 8.05 -5.45 0.27
CA CYS A 231 8.15 -4.04 0.55
C CYS A 231 8.26 -3.24 -0.74
N GLY A 232 7.50 -2.15 -0.84
CA GLY A 232 7.71 -1.15 -1.88
C GLY A 232 9.00 -0.39 -1.61
N GLY A 233 10.00 -0.54 -2.49
CA GLY A 233 11.29 0.13 -2.40
C GLY A 233 11.27 1.58 -2.90
N GLN A 234 10.14 2.06 -3.41
CA GLN A 234 10.00 3.43 -3.91
C GLN A 234 8.60 3.98 -3.60
N ASN A 235 8.55 5.23 -3.11
CA ASN A 235 7.32 5.96 -2.85
C ASN A 235 7.44 7.43 -3.28
N ILE A 236 6.30 8.12 -3.30
CA ILE A 236 6.23 9.59 -3.38
C ILE A 236 5.94 10.11 -1.98
N ASP A 237 6.79 10.99 -1.46
CA ASP A 237 6.47 11.79 -0.29
C ASP A 237 5.73 13.05 -0.72
N TRP A 238 4.52 13.26 -0.20
CA TRP A 238 3.77 14.50 -0.34
C TRP A 238 3.89 15.33 0.94
N PHE A 239 4.22 16.60 0.80
CA PHE A 239 4.38 17.53 1.90
C PHE A 239 3.38 18.67 1.78
N LEU A 240 2.96 19.16 2.95
CA LEU A 240 2.25 20.42 3.06
C LEU A 240 3.14 21.55 2.55
N THR A 241 2.53 22.47 1.81
CA THR A 241 3.16 23.75 1.49
C THR A 241 2.53 24.78 2.38
N ASP A 242 3.34 25.74 2.81
CA ASP A 242 2.78 26.92 3.42
C ASP A 242 2.23 27.83 2.32
N PRO A 243 0.91 27.99 2.17
CA PRO A 243 0.33 28.86 1.16
C PRO A 243 0.71 30.34 1.37
N ILE A 244 1.18 30.72 2.57
CA ILE A 244 1.68 32.07 2.87
C ILE A 244 3.06 32.27 2.23
N HIS A 245 3.93 31.27 2.31
CA HIS A 245 5.30 31.36 1.78
C HIS A 245 5.43 30.88 0.34
N ASP A 246 4.49 30.07 -0.16
CA ASP A 246 4.45 29.61 -1.54
C ASP A 246 3.00 29.51 -2.09
N PRO A 247 2.41 30.65 -2.50
CA PRO A 247 1.05 30.69 -3.01
C PRO A 247 0.87 29.96 -4.35
N THR A 248 1.97 29.56 -5.00
CA THR A 248 1.94 28.85 -6.30
C THR A 248 1.84 27.34 -6.14
N HIS A 249 1.98 26.81 -4.92
CA HIS A 249 1.98 25.39 -4.63
C HIS A 249 0.84 25.00 -3.70
N ASP A 250 -0.36 25.47 -3.95
CA ASP A 250 -1.50 25.27 -3.06
C ASP A 250 -1.91 23.78 -2.88
N THR A 251 -1.48 22.87 -3.76
CA THR A 251 -1.74 21.41 -3.69
C THR A 251 -0.67 20.64 -2.91
N GLY A 252 0.38 21.31 -2.40
CA GLY A 252 1.53 20.69 -1.75
C GLY A 252 2.74 20.52 -2.67
N VAL A 253 3.79 19.87 -2.16
CA VAL A 253 4.99 19.49 -2.93
C VAL A 253 5.26 18.00 -2.82
N VAL A 254 5.86 17.43 -3.87
CA VAL A 254 6.02 15.97 -4.03
C VAL A 254 7.45 15.63 -4.37
N TYR A 255 7.98 14.58 -3.75
CA TYR A 255 9.35 14.12 -3.95
C TYR A 255 9.35 12.59 -4.09
N PRO A 256 10.03 12.02 -5.09
CA PRO A 256 10.29 10.59 -5.08
C PRO A 256 11.27 10.26 -3.95
N VAL A 257 11.07 9.10 -3.33
CA VAL A 257 11.94 8.54 -2.31
C VAL A 257 12.23 7.10 -2.67
N LEU A 258 13.53 6.77 -2.69
CA LEU A 258 14.01 5.41 -2.88
C LEU A 258 14.48 4.88 -1.52
N HIS A 259 14.02 3.68 -1.19
CA HIS A 259 14.38 2.97 0.01
C HIS A 259 15.15 1.70 -0.34
N GLU A 260 16.43 1.67 0.03
CA GLU A 260 17.29 0.50 -0.20
C GLU A 260 17.25 -0.47 0.99
N SER A 261 17.03 0.02 2.20
CA SER A 261 17.22 -0.76 3.44
C SER A 261 16.10 -0.62 4.47
N VAL A 262 15.00 0.03 4.10
CA VAL A 262 13.86 0.27 4.99
C VAL A 262 12.58 -0.03 4.26
N CYS A 263 11.69 -0.77 4.90
CA CYS A 263 10.33 -0.93 4.42
C CYS A 263 9.46 0.20 4.97
N VAL A 264 8.96 1.10 4.13
CA VAL A 264 7.99 2.09 4.58
C VAL A 264 6.63 1.44 4.86
N THR A 265 5.87 1.98 5.81
CA THR A 265 4.55 1.44 6.19
C THR A 265 3.67 1.15 4.97
N PRO A 266 3.45 2.12 4.06
CA PRO A 266 2.71 1.82 2.86
C PRO A 266 3.55 0.94 1.94
N GLY A 267 3.02 -0.24 1.65
CA GLY A 267 3.69 -1.23 0.84
C GLY A 267 4.39 -2.32 1.64
N ILE A 268 4.32 -2.33 2.99
CA ILE A 268 4.56 -3.57 3.72
C ILE A 268 3.36 -4.49 3.53
N THR A 269 3.60 -5.62 2.90
CA THR A 269 2.60 -6.67 2.71
C THR A 269 3.17 -8.02 3.13
N VAL A 270 2.37 -8.80 3.85
CA VAL A 270 2.75 -10.12 4.32
C VAL A 270 1.78 -11.15 3.76
N SER A 271 2.29 -12.23 3.18
CA SER A 271 1.50 -13.43 2.86
C SER A 271 1.78 -14.51 3.89
N ILE A 272 0.75 -15.25 4.27
CA ILE A 272 0.80 -16.29 5.30
C ILE A 272 -0.10 -17.45 4.84
N ARG A 273 0.41 -18.68 4.96
CA ARG A 273 -0.43 -19.87 4.74
C ARG A 273 -1.31 -20.16 5.95
N GLY A 274 -2.55 -20.56 5.71
CA GLY A 274 -3.53 -20.89 6.75
C GLY A 274 -3.14 -22.10 7.60
N ASP A 275 -2.29 -23.00 7.08
CA ASP A 275 -1.82 -24.19 7.77
C ASP A 275 -0.60 -23.96 8.67
N ILE A 276 -0.11 -22.71 8.80
CA ILE A 276 1.01 -22.37 9.68
C ILE A 276 0.55 -21.56 10.89
N ALA A 277 1.20 -21.77 12.03
CA ALA A 277 0.92 -20.98 13.22
C ALA A 277 1.35 -19.51 12.99
N PRO A 278 0.46 -18.51 13.18
CA PRO A 278 0.77 -17.10 12.97
C PRO A 278 1.97 -16.60 13.80
N ALA A 279 2.21 -17.20 14.96
CA ALA A 279 3.35 -16.89 15.83
C ALA A 279 4.73 -17.20 15.19
N LEU A 280 4.78 -17.95 14.09
CA LEU A 280 6.01 -18.21 13.33
C LEU A 280 6.39 -17.06 12.39
N VAL A 281 5.47 -16.12 12.14
CA VAL A 281 5.74 -14.93 11.32
C VAL A 281 6.49 -13.91 12.19
N PRO A 282 7.72 -13.53 11.82
CA PRO A 282 8.53 -12.65 12.65
C PRO A 282 7.93 -11.24 12.68
N ARG A 283 7.66 -10.73 13.88
CA ARG A 283 7.30 -9.33 14.08
C ARG A 283 8.54 -8.46 13.94
N LEU A 284 8.64 -7.65 12.91
CA LEU A 284 9.85 -6.87 12.63
C LEU A 284 9.51 -5.38 12.57
N ASP A 285 10.39 -4.55 13.12
CA ASP A 285 10.35 -3.10 12.90
C ASP A 285 10.70 -2.79 11.45
N HIS A 286 10.11 -1.71 10.92
CA HIS A 286 10.22 -1.32 9.51
C HIS A 286 11.67 -1.14 9.04
N ASP A 287 12.55 -0.67 9.93
CA ASP A 287 13.99 -0.50 9.71
C ASP A 287 14.81 -1.78 9.94
N LYS A 288 14.16 -2.86 10.36
CA LYS A 288 14.78 -4.17 10.64
C LYS A 288 14.35 -5.26 9.67
N ILE A 289 13.20 -5.11 8.99
CA ILE A 289 12.67 -6.11 8.05
C ILE A 289 13.76 -6.53 7.05
N VAL A 290 14.34 -5.58 6.32
CA VAL A 290 15.34 -5.85 5.27
C VAL A 290 16.56 -6.56 5.85
N SER A 291 17.25 -5.92 6.81
CA SER A 291 18.48 -6.47 7.39
C SER A 291 18.29 -7.85 8.03
N TYR A 292 17.14 -8.10 8.66
CA TYR A 292 16.88 -9.37 9.33
C TYR A 292 16.56 -10.48 8.33
N LEU A 293 15.69 -10.20 7.35
CA LEU A 293 15.24 -11.20 6.40
C LEU A 293 16.30 -11.52 5.35
N ASP A 294 17.12 -10.55 4.95
CA ASP A 294 18.28 -10.78 4.08
C ASP A 294 19.29 -11.73 4.74
N GLU A 295 19.57 -11.54 6.04
CA GLU A 295 20.47 -12.41 6.79
C GLU A 295 19.88 -13.81 7.00
N ALA A 296 18.58 -13.90 7.29
CA ALA A 296 17.92 -15.17 7.58
C ALA A 296 17.68 -16.02 6.32
N GLY A 297 17.44 -15.38 5.18
CA GLY A 297 17.15 -16.01 3.89
C GLY A 297 15.93 -16.94 3.92
N GLY A 298 15.86 -17.86 2.96
CA GLY A 298 14.73 -18.79 2.80
C GLY A 298 14.45 -19.74 3.97
N LYS A 299 15.46 -20.01 4.79
CA LYS A 299 15.33 -20.89 5.95
C LYS A 299 14.31 -20.36 6.96
N ALA A 300 14.13 -19.04 7.06
CA ALA A 300 13.21 -18.41 8.00
C ALA A 300 11.75 -18.80 7.74
N CYS A 301 11.37 -18.96 6.48
CA CYS A 301 10.01 -19.29 6.05
C CYS A 301 9.90 -20.67 5.40
N ASN A 302 10.90 -21.54 5.57
CA ASN A 302 10.92 -22.88 4.99
C ASN A 302 10.78 -22.90 3.45
N ARG A 303 11.33 -21.88 2.78
CA ARG A 303 11.36 -21.78 1.32
C ARG A 303 12.64 -22.39 0.78
N THR A 304 12.52 -23.18 -0.28
CA THR A 304 13.64 -23.51 -1.15
C THR A 304 13.55 -22.60 -2.37
N GLY A 305 14.66 -22.02 -2.84
CA GLY A 305 14.64 -21.15 -4.03
C GLY A 305 14.07 -21.86 -5.26
N VAL A 306 13.41 -21.10 -6.12
CA VAL A 306 12.96 -21.58 -7.43
C VAL A 306 14.17 -21.62 -8.37
N GLN A 307 14.62 -22.81 -8.75
CA GLN A 307 15.53 -22.98 -9.89
C GLN A 307 14.66 -23.13 -11.15
N ASP A 308 14.43 -22.01 -11.83
CA ASP A 308 13.88 -22.02 -13.19
C ASP A 308 15.01 -21.61 -14.14
N ASP A 309 15.23 -22.38 -15.21
CA ASP A 309 16.40 -22.21 -16.10
C ASP A 309 16.33 -20.90 -16.91
N ASP A 310 15.12 -20.31 -17.04
CA ASP A 310 14.83 -19.13 -17.85
C ASP A 310 14.54 -17.86 -17.03
N GLU A 311 14.52 -17.92 -15.70
CA GLU A 311 14.18 -16.76 -14.85
C GLU A 311 15.35 -16.27 -13.99
N VAL A 312 15.25 -15.02 -13.55
CA VAL A 312 16.21 -14.43 -12.59
C VAL A 312 16.29 -15.36 -11.37
N PRO A 313 17.49 -15.79 -10.96
CA PRO A 313 17.67 -16.70 -9.84
C PRO A 313 16.93 -16.16 -8.61
N ASP A 314 15.92 -16.91 -8.19
CA ASP A 314 15.26 -16.69 -6.91
C ASP A 314 16.23 -17.15 -5.82
N ASP A 315 16.70 -16.19 -5.01
CA ASP A 315 17.60 -16.45 -3.88
C ASP A 315 16.92 -17.28 -2.77
N GLY A 316 15.62 -17.56 -2.93
CA GLY A 316 14.80 -18.30 -2.00
C GLY A 316 14.46 -17.50 -0.76
N SER A 317 14.72 -16.19 -0.75
CA SER A 317 14.44 -15.28 0.36
C SER A 317 12.96 -15.28 0.75
N CYS A 318 12.68 -15.03 2.03
CA CYS A 318 11.33 -14.81 2.54
C CYS A 318 10.90 -13.34 2.43
N PHE A 319 11.66 -12.56 1.65
CA PHE A 319 11.56 -11.13 1.53
C PHE A 319 11.83 -10.70 0.10
N GLN A 320 11.09 -9.70 -0.37
CA GLN A 320 11.36 -9.06 -1.65
C GLN A 320 11.16 -7.55 -1.54
N MET A 321 12.23 -6.80 -1.81
CA MET A 321 12.13 -5.37 -2.07
C MET A 321 11.77 -5.17 -3.54
N ILE A 322 10.63 -4.52 -3.79
CA ILE A 322 10.14 -4.27 -5.13
C ILE A 322 10.65 -2.89 -5.57
N HIS A 323 11.33 -2.85 -6.71
CA HIS A 323 11.86 -1.63 -7.32
C HIS A 323 11.27 -1.42 -8.71
N GLY A 324 11.37 -0.20 -9.24
CA GLY A 324 11.12 0.12 -10.65
C GLY A 324 9.93 1.05 -10.90
N TRP A 325 8.95 1.09 -10.02
CA TRP A 325 7.84 2.05 -10.09
C TRP A 325 7.48 2.61 -8.72
N THR A 326 6.70 3.69 -8.69
CA THR A 326 6.20 4.23 -7.42
C THR A 326 5.13 3.31 -6.87
N HIS A 327 5.39 2.70 -5.72
CA HIS A 327 4.47 1.74 -5.09
C HIS A 327 3.48 2.42 -4.15
N ALA A 328 3.90 3.50 -3.51
CA ALA A 328 3.15 4.18 -2.46
C ALA A 328 3.21 5.70 -2.58
N VAL A 329 2.22 6.37 -1.99
CA VAL A 329 2.26 7.78 -1.62
C VAL A 329 2.24 7.85 -0.10
N ARG A 330 3.09 8.71 0.48
CA ARG A 330 3.13 8.94 1.91
C ARG A 330 3.00 10.43 2.20
N SER A 331 2.02 10.79 3.01
CA SER A 331 1.91 12.15 3.50
C SER A 331 2.94 12.42 4.60
N ARG A 332 3.56 13.60 4.54
CA ARG A 332 4.53 14.09 5.52
C ARG A 332 3.93 15.30 6.22
N THR A 333 3.11 15.04 7.24
CA THR A 333 2.34 16.08 7.95
C THR A 333 2.62 16.05 9.46
N PRO A 334 2.21 17.10 10.18
CA PRO A 334 2.24 17.11 11.64
C PRO A 334 1.44 16.00 12.33
N THR A 335 0.61 15.24 11.60
CA THR A 335 -0.16 14.10 12.15
C THR A 335 0.58 12.77 12.12
N SER A 336 1.74 12.71 11.49
CA SER A 336 2.55 11.49 11.38
C SER A 336 3.27 11.22 12.71
N ALA A 337 3.10 10.02 13.27
CA ALA A 337 3.59 9.66 14.62
C ALA A 337 5.11 9.85 14.82
N GLY A 338 5.90 9.72 13.75
CA GLY A 338 7.34 9.87 13.81
C GLY A 338 7.84 11.30 13.60
N MET A 339 7.04 12.21 13.03
CA MET A 339 7.45 13.56 12.60
C MET A 339 8.80 13.64 11.84
N MET A 340 9.30 12.50 11.37
CA MET A 340 10.60 12.37 10.73
C MET A 340 10.39 12.63 9.25
N GLY A 341 11.11 13.62 8.72
CA GLY A 341 10.91 14.08 7.35
C GLY A 341 9.54 14.72 7.12
N VAL A 342 9.01 15.51 8.06
CA VAL A 342 7.86 16.41 7.79
C VAL A 342 8.23 17.61 6.93
N ASN A 343 9.53 17.84 6.74
CA ASN A 343 10.08 18.74 5.75
C ASN A 343 10.95 17.92 4.81
N PRO A 344 11.03 18.29 3.52
CA PRO A 344 11.91 17.62 2.58
C PRO A 344 13.37 17.77 3.03
N ASP A 345 14.14 16.70 2.89
CA ASP A 345 15.57 16.72 3.19
C ASP A 345 16.38 17.42 2.07
N GLU A 346 17.66 17.69 2.34
CA GLU A 346 18.53 18.40 1.41
C GLU A 346 18.72 17.64 0.08
N ASN A 347 18.68 16.29 0.10
CA ASN A 347 18.83 15.47 -1.09
C ASN A 347 17.57 15.55 -1.96
N GLN A 348 16.39 15.51 -1.35
CA GLN A 348 15.11 15.71 -2.00
C GLN A 348 15.04 17.08 -2.69
N LEU A 349 15.47 18.13 -1.97
CA LEU A 349 15.54 19.50 -2.51
C LEU A 349 16.52 19.59 -3.70
N LYS A 350 17.74 19.05 -3.57
CA LYS A 350 18.74 19.04 -4.64
C LYS A 350 18.26 18.27 -5.87
N MET A 351 17.60 17.13 -5.69
CA MET A 351 17.07 16.33 -6.77
C MET A 351 16.04 17.10 -7.61
N VAL A 352 15.09 17.78 -6.97
CA VAL A 352 14.09 18.60 -7.68
C VAL A 352 14.73 19.80 -8.37
N LEU A 353 15.74 20.44 -7.75
CA LEU A 353 16.48 21.54 -8.35
C LEU A 353 17.24 21.11 -9.62
N HIS A 354 17.85 19.92 -9.59
CA HIS A 354 18.63 19.39 -10.71
C HIS A 354 17.75 18.79 -11.82
N ASN A 355 16.57 18.26 -11.48
CA ASN A 355 15.64 17.66 -12.42
C ASN A 355 14.30 18.40 -12.43
N LYS A 356 14.23 19.52 -13.16
CA LYS A 356 13.02 20.37 -13.26
C LYS A 356 11.79 19.62 -13.77
N GLY A 357 11.95 18.50 -14.48
CA GLY A 357 10.84 17.67 -14.97
C GLY A 357 10.26 16.72 -13.93
N ILE A 358 11.01 16.40 -12.87
CA ILE A 358 10.65 15.32 -11.94
C ILE A 358 9.33 15.59 -11.22
N LYS A 359 9.08 16.85 -10.82
CA LYS A 359 7.85 17.24 -10.13
C LYS A 359 6.62 16.98 -11.01
N LYS A 360 6.69 17.33 -12.30
CA LYS A 360 5.60 17.09 -13.25
C LYS A 360 5.35 15.59 -13.44
N ILE A 361 6.40 14.78 -13.46
CA ILE A 361 6.30 13.33 -13.55
C ILE A 361 5.62 12.78 -12.29
N MET A 362 6.07 13.16 -11.08
CA MET A 362 5.48 12.67 -9.83
C MET A 362 4.01 13.02 -9.68
N TRP A 363 3.60 14.23 -10.05
CA TRP A 363 2.18 14.60 -10.06
C TRP A 363 1.37 13.74 -11.04
N ARG A 364 1.90 13.49 -12.24
CA ARG A 364 1.27 12.58 -13.19
C ARG A 364 1.13 11.17 -12.62
N GLU A 365 2.15 10.67 -11.92
CA GLU A 365 2.09 9.36 -11.26
C GLU A 365 1.02 9.34 -10.14
N MET A 366 0.94 10.38 -9.31
CA MET A 366 -0.10 10.52 -8.27
C MET A 366 -1.51 10.50 -8.86
N HIS A 367 -1.73 11.21 -9.96
CA HIS A 367 -3.04 11.24 -10.63
C HIS A 367 -3.38 9.90 -11.27
N LYS A 368 -2.42 9.27 -11.96
CA LYS A 368 -2.64 8.06 -12.74
C LYS A 368 -2.77 6.80 -11.86
N HIS A 369 -1.83 6.60 -10.95
CA HIS A 369 -1.68 5.34 -10.21
C HIS A 369 -2.34 5.36 -8.83
N PHE A 370 -2.72 6.54 -8.34
CA PHE A 370 -3.34 6.70 -7.00
C PHE A 370 -4.67 7.46 -7.03
N LEU A 371 -5.11 7.95 -8.20
CA LEU A 371 -6.34 8.73 -8.41
C LEU A 371 -6.48 9.96 -7.49
N LEU A 372 -5.35 10.55 -7.09
CA LEU A 372 -5.36 11.74 -6.25
C LEU A 372 -5.78 12.95 -7.07
N LYS A 373 -6.67 13.77 -6.52
CA LYS A 373 -7.21 14.97 -7.20
C LYS A 373 -6.61 16.23 -6.61
N ASP A 374 -6.26 17.16 -7.49
CA ASP A 374 -5.70 18.45 -7.08
C ASP A 374 -6.65 19.24 -6.17
N ASP A 375 -7.95 19.20 -6.41
CA ASP A 375 -8.95 19.89 -5.59
C ASP A 375 -8.99 19.34 -4.15
N ASP A 376 -8.93 18.01 -4.00
CA ASP A 376 -8.96 17.35 -2.69
C ASP A 376 -7.66 17.65 -1.90
N LEU A 377 -6.51 17.67 -2.60
CA LEU A 377 -5.22 18.04 -2.01
C LEU A 377 -5.13 19.53 -1.66
N ARG A 378 -5.66 20.43 -2.51
CA ARG A 378 -5.77 21.88 -2.24
C ARG A 378 -6.63 22.16 -1.02
N LYS A 379 -7.79 21.50 -0.92
CA LYS A 379 -8.69 21.58 0.26
C LYS A 379 -7.97 21.10 1.52
N THR A 380 -7.30 19.96 1.44
CA THR A 380 -6.56 19.38 2.56
C THR A 380 -5.42 20.29 3.00
N ASN A 381 -4.59 20.77 2.06
CA ASN A 381 -3.49 21.67 2.35
C ASN A 381 -3.98 22.99 2.99
N SER A 382 -5.07 23.56 2.47
CA SER A 382 -5.71 24.76 3.04
C SER A 382 -6.24 24.52 4.45
N TYR A 383 -6.84 23.35 4.71
CA TYR A 383 -7.27 22.96 6.06
C TYR A 383 -6.08 22.90 7.01
N PHE A 384 -4.98 22.26 6.60
CA PHE A 384 -3.78 22.17 7.42
C PHE A 384 -3.15 23.53 7.67
N ALA A 385 -3.01 24.39 6.65
CA ALA A 385 -2.48 25.73 6.84
C ALA A 385 -3.29 26.53 7.88
N LYS A 386 -4.62 26.40 7.86
CA LYS A 386 -5.51 27.07 8.82
C LYS A 386 -5.42 26.51 10.23
N HIS A 387 -5.14 25.21 10.38
CA HIS A 387 -5.26 24.48 11.65
C HIS A 387 -3.93 23.88 12.14
N VAL A 388 -2.80 24.22 11.54
CA VAL A 388 -1.51 23.54 11.78
C VAL A 388 -1.11 23.56 13.25
N TYR A 389 -1.36 24.68 13.94
CA TYR A 389 -1.03 24.85 15.36
C TYR A 389 -1.93 24.02 16.26
N ASP A 390 -3.25 24.05 16.04
CA ASP A 390 -4.20 23.21 16.79
C ASP A 390 -3.85 21.72 16.61
N ILE A 391 -3.55 21.32 15.36
CA ILE A 391 -3.16 19.95 15.02
C ILE A 391 -1.86 19.56 15.72
N ALA A 392 -0.84 20.42 15.69
CA ALA A 392 0.44 20.15 16.34
C ALA A 392 0.29 20.03 17.86
N GLU A 393 -0.53 20.89 18.47
CA GLU A 393 -0.82 20.88 19.91
C GLU A 393 -1.55 19.61 20.33
N GLU A 394 -2.62 19.23 19.62
CA GLU A 394 -3.36 17.99 19.88
C GLU A 394 -2.48 16.76 19.69
N ASN A 395 -1.65 16.73 18.64
CA ASN A 395 -0.70 15.65 18.43
C ASN A 395 0.37 15.60 19.50
N ALA A 396 0.88 16.74 20.00
CA ALA A 396 1.85 16.77 21.09
C ALA A 396 1.26 16.15 22.38
N ARG A 397 -0.02 16.40 22.64
CA ARG A 397 -0.75 15.83 23.77
C ARG A 397 -1.02 14.33 23.60
N GLY A 398 -1.39 13.90 22.39
CA GLY A 398 -1.84 12.52 22.12
C GLY A 398 -0.73 11.53 21.71
N GLN A 399 0.19 11.92 20.83
CA GLN A 399 1.19 11.01 20.24
C GLN A 399 2.22 10.50 21.25
N CYS A 400 2.44 11.22 22.35
CA CYS A 400 3.44 10.85 23.37
C CYS A 400 2.79 10.25 24.63
N THR A 401 1.68 9.53 24.46
CA THR A 401 1.08 8.70 25.51
C THR A 401 1.71 7.29 25.52
N ASN A 402 1.65 6.60 26.66
CA ASN A 402 2.22 5.26 26.83
C ASN A 402 1.69 4.29 25.76
N GLY A 403 2.59 3.63 25.02
CA GLY A 403 2.24 2.66 23.97
C GLY A 403 2.37 3.17 22.53
N HIS A 404 2.63 4.47 22.34
CA HIS A 404 2.93 5.05 21.03
C HIS A 404 4.43 5.31 20.84
N SER A 405 4.93 5.10 19.62
CA SER A 405 6.33 5.37 19.25
C SER A 405 6.59 6.87 19.07
N CYS A 406 6.48 7.66 20.14
CA CYS A 406 6.90 9.06 20.13
C CYS A 406 8.42 9.15 20.31
N LYS A 407 9.13 9.64 19.28
CA LYS A 407 10.54 9.99 19.39
C LYS A 407 10.65 11.36 20.06
N THR A 408 11.62 11.57 20.94
CA THR A 408 11.84 12.85 21.63
C THR A 408 11.92 14.02 20.63
N SER A 409 12.60 13.83 19.51
CA SER A 409 12.69 14.83 18.44
C SER A 409 11.35 15.19 17.78
N SER A 410 10.39 14.27 17.76
CA SER A 410 9.03 14.54 17.29
C SER A 410 8.30 15.46 18.26
N LYS A 411 8.45 15.21 19.57
CA LYS A 411 7.88 16.05 20.62
C LYS A 411 8.45 17.46 20.58
N ASP A 412 9.78 17.59 20.47
CA ASP A 412 10.44 18.90 20.41
C ASP A 412 9.96 19.72 19.19
N ARG A 413 9.79 19.06 18.03
CA ARG A 413 9.24 19.70 16.82
C ARG A 413 7.80 20.13 16.98
N LEU A 414 6.95 19.28 17.55
CA LEU A 414 5.54 19.64 17.80
C LEU A 414 5.45 20.79 18.82
N GLN A 415 6.29 20.78 19.85
CA GLN A 415 6.38 21.86 20.83
C GLN A 415 6.78 23.19 20.16
N HIS A 416 7.71 23.16 19.22
CA HIS A 416 8.09 24.37 18.48
C HIS A 416 6.90 25.02 17.74
N TYR A 417 5.98 24.23 17.16
CA TYR A 417 4.75 24.79 16.59
C TYR A 417 3.86 25.44 17.65
N VAL A 418 3.74 24.81 18.83
CA VAL A 418 2.97 25.36 19.96
C VAL A 418 3.57 26.68 20.44
N ASP A 419 4.90 26.77 20.52
CA ASP A 419 5.61 27.97 20.95
C ASP A 419 5.42 29.12 19.94
N LEU A 420 5.54 28.84 18.63
CA LEU A 420 5.30 29.81 17.56
C LEU A 420 3.86 30.38 17.56
N ARG A 421 2.86 29.57 17.95
CA ARG A 421 1.48 30.05 18.12
C ARG A 421 1.42 31.08 19.25
N GLY A 422 2.08 30.79 20.36
CA GLY A 422 2.20 31.71 21.49
C GLY A 422 2.78 33.05 21.03
N GLU A 423 3.87 33.05 20.29
CA GLU A 423 4.49 34.26 19.73
C GLU A 423 3.52 35.03 18.79
N ALA A 424 2.84 34.33 17.89
CA ALA A 424 1.92 34.94 16.92
C ALA A 424 0.69 35.59 17.57
N ASP A 425 0.19 35.02 18.68
CA ASP A 425 -0.94 35.55 19.45
C ASP A 425 -0.53 36.69 20.41
N GLY A 426 0.72 37.19 20.32
CA GLY A 426 1.24 38.23 21.20
C GLY A 426 1.66 37.71 22.58
N GLY A 427 2.08 36.45 22.62
CA GLY A 427 2.51 35.74 23.82
C GLY A 427 3.49 36.57 24.65
N GLU A 428 3.22 36.57 25.95
CA GLU A 428 4.09 37.17 26.95
C GLU A 428 5.38 36.35 27.03
N ASP A 429 6.48 36.91 26.53
CA ASP A 429 7.80 36.30 26.64
C ASP A 429 8.24 36.36 28.11
N VAL A 430 8.38 35.22 28.79
CA VAL A 430 8.88 35.19 30.16
C VAL A 430 10.38 34.90 30.12
N VAL A 431 11.19 35.96 30.11
CA VAL A 431 12.66 35.86 30.19
C VAL A 431 13.06 36.12 31.64
N ASP A 432 13.67 35.13 32.30
CA ASP A 432 14.13 35.20 33.69
C ASP A 432 13.04 35.62 34.72
N GLY A 433 11.78 35.21 34.48
CA GLY A 433 10.65 35.56 35.34
C GLY A 433 10.08 36.96 35.12
N ILE A 434 10.54 37.67 34.08
CA ILE A 434 10.01 38.97 33.66
C ILE A 434 9.15 38.77 32.41
N ILE A 435 7.90 39.20 32.48
CA ILE A 435 6.96 39.23 31.36
C ILE A 435 7.33 40.38 30.41
N ILE A 436 7.75 40.05 29.20
CA ILE A 436 7.99 40.97 28.10
C ILE A 436 6.78 40.89 27.17
N ARG A 437 6.02 41.98 27.09
CA ARG A 437 4.91 42.10 26.12
C ARG A 437 5.46 42.70 24.83
N PRO A 438 5.23 42.08 23.65
CA PRO A 438 5.52 42.74 22.39
C PRO A 438 4.67 44.02 22.26
N SER A 439 5.31 45.10 21.82
CA SER A 439 4.76 46.47 21.75
C SER A 439 3.76 46.68 20.63
#